data_AF-A0A395IB72-F1
#
_entry.id   AF-A0A395IB72-F1
#
_cell.length_a   1.000
_cell.length_b   1.000
_cell.length_c   1.000
_cell.angle_alpha   90.00
_cell.angle_beta   90.00
_cell.angle_gamma   90.00
#
_symmetry.space_group_name_H-M   'P 1'
#
loop_
_entity.id
_entity.type
_entity.pdbx_description
1 polymer ?
#
loop_
_entity_poly.entity_id
_entity_poly.type
_entity_poly.pdbx_seq_one_letter_code
_entity_poly.pdbx_strand_id
1 'polypeptide(L)'
;MRRLSLLLFSCLNAFVADASADVNRSSLQTYASKPRVFVLSDISNEPDDTESFVRFLLYSNQLQIEGMAAVTSTWLKDKVYPEQISDVVDAYAEVVANLNQHTSPSSPYPSAEYLHSIVKSGPAVYGMEGVGPGMNLSSGAELLLDRLRQPVDKPLWVLGWGGVNVLAETLYYIQHNFNATEAARLRAQLRVYTISDQDDSGLWIREQFPDIFYIASMHGWNQYGLAAWSAISGEEYYNFDVGGPDFTKVSAAWLKKNIQIGIYGKEYPDYKYFMEGDTPTFLYLIQNGLGVPEQPDYGSWGGRYSLVDLSKQVKYRQYSDAADRVVGQNNRTYTSNHAAIWRWRDAYQNDFAARMQWALPANESKANHHPVVVVNGHAELSPLVIASTPNATVSLDASGTYDPDRDSLSFRWFQYKEPGSTDWNVDNQIPALDFTVSTDGERAQVTLPAADEICDGKSSNDSGCWTLHLILEVTDHGAIPLTTYKRVLFETTNSTQSATESLVEDATVLDWKGYVEYDIDLDDYWVDDDWEEPILGRDCPCSGGHGGSGGHEHE
;
A
#
# COMPACT_ATOMS: atom_id res chain seq x y z
N MET A 1 -27.58 69.47 40.50
CA MET A 1 -26.80 69.12 41.71
C MET A 1 -26.34 67.67 41.62
N ARG A 2 -25.02 67.49 41.47
CA ARG A 2 -24.13 66.37 41.84
C ARG A 2 -24.74 65.00 42.22
N ARG A 3 -24.20 63.96 41.56
CA ARG A 3 -23.53 62.72 42.09
C ARG A 3 -23.50 61.72 40.93
N LEU A 4 -22.41 61.52 40.16
CA LEU A 4 -21.12 60.88 40.47
C LEU A 4 -21.24 59.57 41.28
N SER A 5 -21.29 58.43 40.57
CA SER A 5 -20.90 57.12 41.08
C SER A 5 -20.18 56.35 39.96
N LEU A 6 -18.87 56.21 40.15
CA LEU A 6 -18.00 55.28 39.44
C LEU A 6 -18.48 53.84 39.64
N LEU A 7 -18.48 53.04 38.58
CA LEU A 7 -18.40 51.59 38.67
C LEU A 7 -17.21 51.13 37.82
N LEU A 8 -16.18 50.67 38.52
CA LEU A 8 -15.03 49.97 37.97
C LEU A 8 -15.52 48.70 37.25
N PHE A 9 -15.34 48.62 35.94
CA PHE A 9 -15.29 47.33 35.25
C PHE A 9 -13.88 46.77 35.40
N SER A 10 -13.72 45.86 36.36
CA SER A 10 -12.51 45.03 36.50
C SER A 10 -12.55 43.96 35.42
N CYS A 11 -11.62 44.05 34.47
CA CYS A 11 -11.30 42.98 33.52
C CYS A 11 -10.86 41.73 34.28
N LEU A 12 -11.70 40.69 34.29
CA LEU A 12 -11.23 39.32 34.49
C LEU A 12 -11.04 38.71 33.09
N ASN A 13 -9.89 38.97 32.48
CA ASN A 13 -9.37 38.06 31.47
C ASN A 13 -8.89 36.83 32.23
N ALA A 14 -9.74 35.81 32.32
CA ALA A 14 -9.27 34.47 32.62
C ALA A 14 -8.41 34.04 31.43
N PHE A 15 -7.09 34.24 31.55
CA PHE A 15 -6.14 33.42 30.83
C PHE A 15 -6.36 31.99 31.32
N VAL A 16 -7.23 31.26 30.63
CA VAL A 16 -7.09 29.81 30.57
C VAL A 16 -5.83 29.61 29.75
N ALA A 17 -4.70 29.53 30.44
CA ALA A 17 -3.56 28.83 29.87
C ALA A 17 -4.06 27.39 29.69
N ASP A 18 -4.45 27.04 28.47
CA ASP A 18 -4.41 25.66 28.04
C ASP A 18 -2.93 25.27 28.12
N ALA A 19 -2.54 24.80 29.30
CA ALA A 19 -1.38 23.95 29.39
C ALA A 19 -1.80 22.69 28.62
N SER A 20 -1.44 22.63 27.34
CA SER A 20 -1.41 21.37 26.60
C SER A 20 -0.55 20.44 27.43
N ALA A 21 -1.17 19.58 28.24
CA ALA A 21 -0.44 18.56 28.95
C ALA A 21 0.24 17.73 27.87
N ASP A 22 1.58 17.71 27.87
CA ASP A 22 2.34 16.94 26.89
C ASP A 22 1.75 15.52 26.81
N VAL A 23 1.40 15.09 25.59
CA VAL A 23 0.83 13.76 25.37
C VAL A 23 1.78 12.72 25.95
N ASN A 24 1.24 11.73 26.67
CA ASN A 24 2.08 10.65 27.14
C ASN A 24 2.50 9.80 25.93
N ARG A 25 3.72 10.00 25.42
CA ARG A 25 4.18 9.29 24.21
C ARG A 25 4.20 7.77 24.34
N SER A 26 4.18 7.22 25.55
CA SER A 26 4.06 5.76 25.74
C SER A 26 2.65 5.22 25.57
N SER A 27 1.62 6.08 25.53
CA SER A 27 0.24 5.72 25.19
C SER A 27 -0.09 5.93 23.71
N LEU A 28 0.87 6.37 22.90
CA LEU A 28 0.70 6.45 21.45
C LEU A 28 0.75 5.06 20.83
N GLN A 29 0.12 4.91 19.66
CA GLN A 29 0.16 3.69 18.88
C GLN A 29 1.60 3.20 18.69
N THR A 30 1.80 1.90 18.92
CA THR A 30 3.08 1.24 18.68
C THR A 30 2.96 0.26 17.52
N TYR A 31 4.10 -0.05 16.91
CA TYR A 31 4.19 -0.96 15.78
C TYR A 31 5.09 -2.12 16.16
N ALA A 32 4.58 -3.36 16.06
CA ALA A 32 5.38 -4.56 16.33
C ALA A 32 6.55 -4.73 15.35
N SER A 33 6.46 -4.05 14.21
CA SER A 33 7.26 -4.28 13.02
C SER A 33 7.22 -3.01 12.16
N LYS A 34 8.29 -2.71 11.41
CA LYS A 34 8.25 -1.70 10.34
C LYS A 34 8.46 -2.40 8.99
N PRO A 35 7.56 -2.24 8.01
CA PRO A 35 7.81 -2.69 6.64
C PRO A 35 9.12 -2.09 6.11
N ARG A 36 9.96 -2.93 5.49
CA ARG A 36 11.19 -2.49 4.84
C ARG A 36 10.84 -1.94 3.46
N VAL A 37 11.36 -0.78 3.11
CA VAL A 37 11.00 -0.05 1.88
C VAL A 37 12.24 0.41 1.13
N PHE A 38 12.23 0.27 -0.19
CA PHE A 38 13.16 0.85 -1.13
C PHE A 38 12.38 1.61 -2.20
N VAL A 39 12.59 2.93 -2.32
CA VAL A 39 11.85 3.77 -3.28
C VAL A 39 12.67 3.97 -4.55
N LEU A 40 12.04 3.80 -5.72
CA LEU A 40 12.57 4.11 -7.05
C LEU A 40 11.70 5.22 -7.65
N SER A 41 12.24 6.42 -7.81
CA SER A 41 11.47 7.59 -8.23
C SER A 41 12.18 8.38 -9.33
N ASP A 42 11.44 8.82 -10.33
CA ASP A 42 11.91 9.72 -11.38
C ASP A 42 11.67 11.19 -11.02
N ILE A 43 11.80 11.50 -9.73
CA ILE A 43 11.74 12.85 -9.15
C ILE A 43 12.40 13.90 -10.06
N SER A 44 11.77 15.07 -10.11
CA SER A 44 12.01 16.17 -11.06
C SER A 44 11.31 16.04 -12.40
N ASN A 45 10.76 14.88 -12.75
CA ASN A 45 9.92 14.75 -13.94
C ASN A 45 8.66 15.63 -13.80
N GLU A 46 7.89 15.38 -12.73
CA GLU A 46 6.68 16.08 -12.36
C GLU A 46 6.70 16.43 -10.86
N PRO A 47 5.86 17.38 -10.39
CA PRO A 47 5.86 17.80 -8.99
C PRO A 47 5.41 16.70 -8.00
N ASP A 48 4.69 15.69 -8.46
CA ASP A 48 4.01 14.67 -7.65
C ASP A 48 4.97 13.70 -6.95
N ASP A 49 6.13 13.39 -7.52
CA ASP A 49 7.18 12.67 -6.80
C ASP A 49 7.65 13.46 -5.57
N THR A 50 7.84 14.78 -5.71
CA THR A 50 8.25 15.66 -4.60
C THR A 50 7.13 15.75 -3.55
N GLU A 51 5.88 15.91 -3.98
CA GLU A 51 4.70 15.86 -3.09
C GLU A 51 4.67 14.54 -2.30
N SER A 52 4.86 13.42 -3.00
CA SER A 52 4.86 12.08 -2.42
C SER A 52 6.03 11.86 -1.47
N PHE A 53 7.23 12.37 -1.77
CA PHE A 53 8.37 12.31 -0.85
C PHE A 53 8.14 13.13 0.42
N VAL A 54 7.61 14.36 0.29
CA VAL A 54 7.28 15.21 1.45
C VAL A 54 6.35 14.46 2.38
N ARG A 55 5.29 13.86 1.85
CA ARG A 55 4.38 13.03 2.63
C ARG A 55 5.05 11.77 3.17
N PHE A 56 5.73 10.99 2.33
CA PHE A 56 6.39 9.73 2.69
C PHE A 56 7.28 9.84 3.93
N LEU A 57 8.11 10.89 4.03
CA LEU A 57 8.99 11.08 5.18
C LEU A 57 8.23 11.37 6.48
N LEU A 58 7.01 11.90 6.42
CA LEU A 58 6.14 12.04 7.59
C LEU A 58 5.57 10.71 8.09
N TYR A 59 5.71 9.62 7.33
CA TYR A 59 5.33 8.27 7.73
C TYR A 59 6.53 7.38 8.05
N SER A 60 7.75 7.92 7.94
CA SER A 60 8.99 7.17 8.15
C SER A 60 9.16 6.63 9.58
N ASN A 61 8.35 7.10 10.55
CA ASN A 61 8.26 6.47 11.87
C ASN A 61 7.62 5.06 11.83
N GLN A 62 6.84 4.74 10.79
CA GLN A 62 6.20 3.43 10.59
C GLN A 62 6.96 2.50 9.64
N LEU A 63 7.95 3.04 8.91
CA LEU A 63 8.66 2.35 7.84
C LEU A 63 10.15 2.20 8.17
N GLN A 64 10.77 1.16 7.63
CA GLN A 64 12.22 0.98 7.62
C GLN A 64 12.70 1.30 6.20
N ILE A 65 13.07 2.55 5.96
CA ILE A 65 13.54 3.01 4.65
C ILE A 65 14.97 2.53 4.46
N GLU A 66 15.23 1.69 3.46
CA GLU A 66 16.54 1.08 3.22
C GLU A 66 17.26 1.61 1.98
N GLY A 67 16.54 2.33 1.12
CA GLY A 67 17.06 3.03 -0.04
C GLY A 67 16.04 3.98 -0.67
N MET A 68 16.55 5.07 -1.24
CA MET A 68 15.79 6.00 -2.08
C MET A 68 16.65 6.28 -3.31
N ALA A 69 16.28 5.75 -4.47
CA ALA A 69 17.06 5.90 -5.68
C ALA A 69 16.32 6.74 -6.71
N ALA A 70 16.99 7.78 -7.22
CA ALA A 70 16.52 8.51 -8.39
C ALA A 70 16.73 7.65 -9.65
N VAL A 71 15.69 7.46 -10.45
CA VAL A 71 15.66 6.61 -11.65
C VAL A 71 15.13 7.40 -12.85
N THR A 72 15.18 6.78 -14.02
CA THR A 72 14.52 7.28 -15.23
C THR A 72 13.12 6.69 -15.36
N SER A 73 12.31 7.27 -16.24
CA SER A 73 11.01 6.74 -16.68
C SER A 73 10.79 7.07 -18.15
N THR A 74 9.62 6.75 -18.69
CA THR A 74 9.21 7.21 -20.03
C THR A 74 9.12 8.74 -20.12
N TRP A 75 8.89 9.41 -18.99
CA TRP A 75 8.71 10.86 -18.90
C TRP A 75 10.03 11.58 -18.59
N LEU A 76 10.99 10.88 -17.97
CA LEU A 76 12.37 11.34 -17.77
C LEU A 76 13.38 10.26 -18.19
N LYS A 77 13.76 10.23 -19.47
CA LYS A 77 14.44 9.07 -20.08
C LYS A 77 15.96 8.99 -19.89
N ASP A 78 16.64 10.11 -19.69
CA ASP A 78 18.10 10.19 -19.88
C ASP A 78 18.83 10.92 -18.74
N LYS A 79 18.15 11.13 -17.61
CA LYS A 79 18.67 11.87 -16.44
C LYS A 79 18.08 11.34 -15.15
N VAL A 80 18.79 11.59 -14.05
CA VAL A 80 18.38 11.28 -12.67
C VAL A 80 18.75 12.47 -11.78
N TYR A 81 17.94 12.76 -10.74
CA TYR A 81 18.12 13.92 -9.86
C TYR A 81 18.10 13.53 -8.36
N PRO A 82 19.06 12.71 -7.88
CA PRO A 82 19.14 12.32 -6.46
C PRO A 82 19.25 13.52 -5.49
N GLU A 83 19.75 14.66 -5.97
CA GLU A 83 19.82 15.91 -5.20
C GLU A 83 18.44 16.41 -4.78
N GLN A 84 17.38 16.19 -5.57
CA GLN A 84 16.04 16.62 -5.18
C GLN A 84 15.46 15.77 -4.06
N ILE A 85 15.80 14.48 -4.01
CA ILE A 85 15.49 13.64 -2.84
C ILE A 85 16.23 14.21 -1.62
N SER A 86 17.49 14.62 -1.80
CA SER A 86 18.29 15.21 -0.73
C SER A 86 17.72 16.55 -0.24
N ASP A 87 17.22 17.41 -1.13
CA ASP A 87 16.58 18.68 -0.76
C ASP A 87 15.36 18.47 0.15
N VAL A 88 14.52 17.46 -0.14
CA VAL A 88 13.39 17.09 0.74
C VAL A 88 13.90 16.55 2.08
N VAL A 89 14.98 15.76 2.10
CA VAL A 89 15.59 15.26 3.34
C VAL A 89 16.20 16.40 4.18
N ASP A 90 16.80 17.42 3.54
CA ASP A 90 17.33 18.61 4.21
C ASP A 90 16.20 19.38 4.90
N ALA A 91 15.06 19.59 4.22
CA ALA A 91 13.90 20.21 4.84
C ALA A 91 13.31 19.36 5.98
N TYR A 92 13.31 18.03 5.84
CA TYR A 92 12.90 17.11 6.89
C TYR A 92 13.81 17.20 8.12
N ALA A 93 15.11 17.44 7.93
CA ALA A 93 16.09 17.59 9.02
C ALA A 93 15.71 18.74 9.98
N GLU A 94 15.07 19.79 9.47
CA GLU A 94 14.61 20.93 10.26
C GLU A 94 13.41 20.61 11.16
N VAL A 95 12.68 19.52 10.90
CA VAL A 95 11.43 19.19 11.61
C VAL A 95 11.44 17.84 12.33
N VAL A 96 12.43 16.97 12.08
CA VAL A 96 12.51 15.62 12.69
C VAL A 96 12.50 15.64 14.22
N ALA A 97 13.03 16.69 14.85
CA ALA A 97 12.98 16.86 16.30
C ALA A 97 11.55 17.12 16.82
N ASN A 98 10.74 17.89 16.07
CA ASN A 98 9.33 18.13 16.38
C ASN A 98 8.52 16.85 16.15
N LEU A 99 8.72 16.19 15.01
CA LEU A 99 8.05 14.92 14.68
C LEU A 99 8.25 13.85 15.76
N ASN A 100 9.46 13.75 16.33
CA ASN A 100 9.77 12.81 17.41
C ASN A 100 9.10 13.12 18.76
N GLN A 101 8.44 14.28 18.91
CA GLN A 101 7.57 14.56 20.06
C GLN A 101 6.18 13.94 19.92
N HIS A 102 5.80 13.53 18.71
CA HIS A 102 4.45 13.05 18.35
C HIS A 102 4.40 11.55 18.03
N THR A 103 5.47 10.81 18.30
CA THR A 103 5.52 9.35 18.09
C THR A 103 5.97 8.64 19.36
N SER A 104 5.61 7.36 19.45
CA SER A 104 6.15 6.49 20.51
C SER A 104 7.70 6.46 20.43
N PRO A 105 8.41 6.53 21.57
CA PRO A 105 9.86 6.36 21.61
C PRO A 105 10.34 5.01 21.06
N SER A 106 9.47 3.99 20.98
CA SER A 106 9.78 2.69 20.36
C SER A 106 9.78 2.71 18.83
N SER A 107 9.31 3.81 18.23
CA SER A 107 9.19 3.98 16.79
C SER A 107 9.55 5.40 16.41
N PRO A 108 10.81 5.83 16.65
CA PRO A 108 11.26 7.15 16.28
C PRO A 108 11.30 7.29 14.75
N TYR A 109 11.26 8.54 14.33
CA TYR A 109 11.58 8.96 12.97
C TYR A 109 13.10 8.79 12.72
N PRO A 110 13.52 8.33 11.52
CA PRO A 110 14.94 8.17 11.18
C PRO A 110 15.67 9.52 11.12
N SER A 111 16.98 9.53 11.37
CA SER A 111 17.77 10.76 11.23
C SER A 111 17.92 11.16 9.76
N ALA A 112 17.98 12.47 9.49
CA ALA A 112 18.27 12.98 8.15
C ALA A 112 19.63 12.48 7.63
N GLU A 113 20.65 12.42 8.50
CA GLU A 113 21.97 11.85 8.15
C GLU A 113 21.87 10.42 7.60
N TYR A 114 21.06 9.57 8.24
CA TYR A 114 20.82 8.22 7.75
C TYR A 114 20.11 8.25 6.39
N LEU A 115 19.04 9.05 6.25
CA LEU A 115 18.30 9.18 5.00
C LEU A 115 19.18 9.64 3.85
N HIS A 116 20.02 10.67 4.01
CA HIS A 116 20.98 11.09 2.98
C HIS A 116 21.96 9.96 2.59
N SER A 117 22.42 9.16 3.56
CA SER A 117 23.38 8.07 3.29
C SER A 117 22.85 7.00 2.33
N ILE A 118 21.52 6.85 2.26
CA ILE A 118 20.81 5.88 1.43
C ILE A 118 20.13 6.51 0.20
N VAL A 119 20.34 7.80 -0.05
CA VAL A 119 20.02 8.42 -1.35
C VAL A 119 21.02 7.93 -2.38
N LYS A 120 20.52 7.40 -3.50
CA LYS A 120 21.33 6.81 -4.58
C LYS A 120 20.78 7.21 -5.96
N SER A 121 21.51 6.80 -6.99
CA SER A 121 21.11 6.93 -8.39
C SER A 121 21.06 5.58 -9.06
N GLY A 122 20.04 5.40 -9.89
CA GLY A 122 19.99 4.43 -10.96
C GLY A 122 20.80 4.86 -12.20
N PRO A 123 20.67 4.12 -13.30
CA PRO A 123 21.30 4.47 -14.56
C PRO A 123 20.54 5.63 -15.22
N ALA A 124 21.27 6.60 -15.76
CA ALA A 124 20.71 7.77 -16.46
C ALA A 124 20.37 7.45 -17.94
N VAL A 125 19.75 6.30 -18.17
CA VAL A 125 19.26 5.83 -19.48
C VAL A 125 17.97 5.06 -19.28
N TYR A 126 17.14 5.03 -20.32
CA TYR A 126 15.77 4.54 -20.22
C TYR A 126 15.72 3.03 -19.99
N GLY A 127 15.12 2.62 -18.87
CA GLY A 127 14.71 1.24 -18.63
C GLY A 127 15.84 0.22 -18.85
N MET A 128 15.58 -0.75 -19.72
CA MET A 128 16.50 -1.84 -20.07
C MET A 128 17.74 -1.41 -20.86
N GLU A 129 17.82 -0.16 -21.36
CA GLU A 129 19.07 0.36 -21.95
C GLU A 129 20.22 0.42 -20.94
N GLY A 130 19.89 0.47 -19.63
CA GLY A 130 20.85 0.42 -18.53
C GLY A 130 21.10 -0.97 -17.97
N VAL A 131 20.54 -2.04 -18.57
CA VAL A 131 20.60 -3.40 -18.03
C VAL A 131 21.15 -4.38 -19.08
N GLY A 132 22.24 -5.08 -18.77
CA GLY A 132 22.77 -6.10 -19.67
C GLY A 132 24.24 -6.46 -19.47
N PRO A 133 24.78 -7.31 -20.37
CA PRO A 133 26.15 -7.79 -20.25
C PRO A 133 27.16 -6.65 -20.43
N GLY A 134 28.13 -6.57 -19.51
CA GLY A 134 29.18 -5.55 -19.52
C GLY A 134 28.77 -4.20 -18.94
N MET A 135 27.55 -4.07 -18.40
CA MET A 135 27.12 -2.89 -17.65
C MET A 135 27.45 -3.08 -16.16
N ASN A 136 27.92 -2.00 -15.52
CA ASN A 136 28.17 -1.98 -14.08
C ASN A 136 26.87 -1.64 -13.34
N LEU A 137 26.69 -2.19 -12.14
CA LEU A 137 25.59 -1.80 -11.27
C LEU A 137 25.66 -0.30 -10.95
N SER A 138 24.53 0.37 -11.05
CA SER A 138 24.33 1.70 -10.47
C SER A 138 24.45 1.68 -8.95
N SER A 139 24.73 2.83 -8.33
CA SER A 139 24.81 2.93 -6.87
C SER A 139 23.51 2.53 -6.16
N GLY A 140 22.36 2.70 -6.82
CA GLY A 140 21.06 2.22 -6.34
C GLY A 140 20.97 0.70 -6.38
N ALA A 141 21.43 0.09 -7.47
CA ALA A 141 21.39 -1.37 -7.64
C ALA A 141 22.41 -2.08 -6.74
N GLU A 142 23.57 -1.48 -6.48
CA GLU A 142 24.54 -1.93 -5.47
C GLU A 142 23.90 -1.93 -4.08
N LEU A 143 23.27 -0.82 -3.68
CA LEU A 143 22.60 -0.70 -2.38
C LEU A 143 21.47 -1.74 -2.26
N LEU A 144 20.62 -1.88 -3.28
CA LEU A 144 19.52 -2.85 -3.28
C LEU A 144 20.04 -4.28 -3.14
N LEU A 145 21.08 -4.64 -3.90
CA LEU A 145 21.73 -5.95 -3.78
C LEU A 145 22.26 -6.19 -2.36
N ASP A 146 22.91 -5.19 -1.77
CA ASP A 146 23.42 -5.28 -0.41
C ASP A 146 22.31 -5.48 0.62
N ARG A 147 21.14 -4.84 0.44
CA ARG A 147 19.95 -5.06 1.30
C ARG A 147 19.36 -6.46 1.17
N LEU A 148 19.34 -7.02 -0.03
CA LEU A 148 18.84 -8.39 -0.27
C LEU A 148 19.78 -9.46 0.28
N ARG A 149 21.08 -9.18 0.35
CA ARG A 149 22.07 -10.12 0.90
C ARG A 149 22.06 -10.20 2.43
N GLN A 150 21.45 -9.23 3.11
CA GLN A 150 21.34 -9.27 4.57
C GLN A 150 20.38 -10.38 5.01
N PRO A 151 20.70 -11.16 6.07
CA PRO A 151 19.82 -12.20 6.57
C PRO A 151 18.68 -11.57 7.37
N VAL A 152 17.58 -11.26 6.68
CA VAL A 152 16.40 -10.61 7.28
C VAL A 152 15.15 -11.42 6.94
N ASP A 153 14.34 -11.72 7.96
CA ASP A 153 13.14 -12.57 7.81
C ASP A 153 11.95 -11.82 7.19
N LYS A 154 12.04 -10.49 7.07
CA LYS A 154 10.98 -9.64 6.53
C LYS A 154 11.25 -9.24 5.09
N PRO A 155 10.22 -9.24 4.21
CA PRO A 155 10.38 -8.84 2.83
C PRO A 155 10.80 -7.37 2.70
N LEU A 156 11.41 -7.05 1.55
CA LEU A 156 11.74 -5.70 1.12
C LEU A 156 10.73 -5.26 0.05
N TRP A 157 9.98 -4.21 0.35
CA TRP A 157 9.05 -3.57 -0.58
C TRP A 157 9.80 -2.60 -1.48
N VAL A 158 9.81 -2.84 -2.78
CA VAL A 158 10.32 -1.92 -3.80
C VAL A 158 9.13 -1.14 -4.35
N LEU A 159 9.11 0.17 -4.09
CA LEU A 159 8.05 1.08 -4.53
C LEU A 159 8.53 1.81 -5.79
N GLY A 160 7.89 1.53 -6.93
CA GLY A 160 8.23 2.13 -8.21
C GLY A 160 7.30 3.30 -8.53
N TRP A 161 7.82 4.51 -8.40
CA TRP A 161 7.14 5.77 -8.71
C TRP A 161 7.42 6.18 -10.16
N GLY A 162 8.63 5.88 -10.65
CA GLY A 162 9.00 6.01 -12.06
C GLY A 162 9.25 4.65 -12.74
N GLY A 163 10.40 4.55 -13.41
CA GLY A 163 10.91 3.27 -13.90
C GLY A 163 11.41 2.36 -12.77
N VAL A 164 11.69 1.10 -13.09
CA VAL A 164 12.23 0.12 -12.14
C VAL A 164 13.57 -0.48 -12.61
N ASN A 165 14.31 0.29 -13.40
CA ASN A 165 15.59 -0.13 -13.98
C ASN A 165 16.64 -0.53 -12.93
N VAL A 166 16.68 0.11 -11.76
CA VAL A 166 17.53 -0.30 -10.62
C VAL A 166 17.20 -1.72 -10.15
N LEU A 167 15.91 -2.06 -10.05
CA LEU A 167 15.49 -3.41 -9.69
C LEU A 167 15.87 -4.40 -10.80
N ALA A 168 15.72 -4.02 -12.07
CA ALA A 168 16.10 -4.85 -13.20
C ALA A 168 17.63 -5.09 -13.26
N GLU A 169 18.46 -4.07 -13.02
CA GLU A 169 19.92 -4.21 -12.86
C GLU A 169 20.26 -5.23 -11.78
N THR A 170 19.68 -5.08 -10.59
CA THR A 170 19.94 -5.98 -9.46
C THR A 170 19.51 -7.42 -9.79
N LEU A 171 18.33 -7.62 -10.38
CA LEU A 171 17.83 -8.95 -10.75
C LEU A 171 18.66 -9.59 -11.86
N TYR A 172 19.03 -8.83 -12.88
CA TYR A 172 19.92 -9.28 -13.94
C TYR A 172 21.27 -9.72 -13.36
N TYR A 173 21.88 -8.91 -12.50
CA TYR A 173 23.13 -9.25 -11.84
C TYR A 173 23.01 -10.51 -10.98
N ILE A 174 21.94 -10.62 -10.19
CA ILE A 174 21.66 -11.80 -9.36
C ILE A 174 21.57 -13.06 -10.23
N GLN A 175 20.82 -13.02 -11.33
CA GLN A 175 20.62 -14.15 -12.23
C GLN A 175 21.93 -14.67 -12.84
N HIS A 176 22.89 -13.77 -13.12
CA HIS A 176 24.13 -14.12 -13.84
C HIS A 176 25.33 -14.39 -12.92
N ASN A 177 25.30 -13.92 -11.66
CA ASN A 177 26.45 -14.00 -10.75
C ASN A 177 26.21 -14.89 -9.53
N PHE A 178 24.98 -15.36 -9.30
CA PHE A 178 24.65 -16.26 -8.20
C PHE A 178 24.10 -17.59 -8.72
N ASN A 179 24.29 -18.66 -7.96
CA ASN A 179 23.67 -19.94 -8.29
C ASN A 179 22.13 -19.86 -8.15
N ALA A 180 21.43 -20.82 -8.75
CA ALA A 180 19.96 -20.81 -8.82
C ALA A 180 19.28 -20.72 -7.44
N THR A 181 19.79 -21.45 -6.44
CA THR A 181 19.24 -21.46 -5.08
C THR A 181 19.37 -20.11 -4.40
N GLU A 182 20.56 -19.51 -4.45
CA GLU A 182 20.81 -18.21 -3.83
C GLU A 182 20.08 -17.09 -4.58
N ALA A 183 20.04 -17.14 -5.90
CA ALA A 183 19.26 -16.21 -6.70
C ALA A 183 17.76 -16.27 -6.35
N ALA A 184 17.19 -17.47 -6.22
CA ALA A 184 15.81 -17.65 -5.78
C ALA A 184 15.57 -17.12 -4.36
N ARG A 185 16.51 -17.37 -3.43
CA ARG A 185 16.44 -16.85 -2.05
C ARG A 185 16.45 -15.32 -2.00
N LEU A 186 17.31 -14.67 -2.81
CA LEU A 186 17.36 -13.21 -2.91
C LEU A 186 16.06 -12.64 -3.50
N ARG A 187 15.54 -13.24 -4.57
CA ARG A 187 14.28 -12.81 -5.20
C ARG A 187 13.06 -12.99 -4.30
N ALA A 188 12.99 -14.09 -3.53
CA ALA A 188 11.84 -14.39 -2.69
C ALA A 188 11.57 -13.33 -1.59
N GLN A 189 12.58 -12.52 -1.25
CA GLN A 189 12.45 -11.40 -0.32
C GLN A 189 11.72 -10.19 -0.92
N LEU A 190 11.61 -10.08 -2.24
CA LEU A 190 11.04 -8.91 -2.90
C LEU A 190 9.52 -8.92 -2.85
N ARG A 191 8.97 -7.74 -2.57
CA ARG A 191 7.59 -7.34 -2.88
C ARG A 191 7.69 -6.08 -3.71
N VAL A 192 6.99 -5.99 -4.82
CA VAL A 192 7.07 -4.83 -5.71
C VAL A 192 5.69 -4.20 -5.82
N TYR A 193 5.62 -2.88 -5.74
CA TYR A 193 4.40 -2.13 -6.08
C TYR A 193 4.80 -0.93 -6.95
N THR A 194 4.38 -0.95 -8.21
CA THR A 194 4.60 0.13 -9.18
C THR A 194 3.34 0.93 -9.49
N ILE A 195 3.52 2.22 -9.75
CA ILE A 195 2.49 3.15 -10.24
C ILE A 195 2.32 2.94 -11.74
N SER A 196 1.67 1.82 -12.04
CA SER A 196 1.80 1.18 -13.35
C SER A 196 3.29 0.93 -13.69
N ASP A 197 3.59 0.40 -14.87
CA ASP A 197 4.98 0.31 -15.33
C ASP A 197 5.31 1.52 -16.21
N GLN A 198 6.27 2.35 -15.79
CA GLN A 198 6.64 3.57 -16.52
C GLN A 198 7.89 3.42 -17.41
N ASP A 199 8.48 2.23 -17.48
CA ASP A 199 9.51 1.87 -18.45
C ASP A 199 9.36 0.41 -18.92
N ASP A 200 10.26 -0.06 -19.79
CA ASP A 200 10.24 -1.44 -20.30
C ASP A 200 10.82 -2.47 -19.31
N SER A 201 11.45 -2.01 -18.23
CA SER A 201 12.04 -2.88 -17.22
C SER A 201 10.98 -3.53 -16.33
N GLY A 202 9.85 -2.86 -16.06
CA GLY A 202 8.72 -3.43 -15.32
C GLY A 202 8.14 -4.67 -16.00
N LEU A 203 7.81 -4.56 -17.30
CA LEU A 203 7.33 -5.69 -18.08
C LEU A 203 8.37 -6.83 -18.15
N TRP A 204 9.64 -6.49 -18.37
CA TRP A 204 10.72 -7.48 -18.37
C TRP A 204 10.80 -8.26 -17.05
N ILE A 205 10.72 -7.59 -15.89
CA ILE A 205 10.72 -8.26 -14.58
C ILE A 205 9.53 -9.21 -14.46
N ARG A 206 8.32 -8.77 -14.81
CA ARG A 206 7.10 -9.58 -14.67
C ARG A 206 7.11 -10.82 -15.58
N GLU A 207 7.78 -10.76 -16.73
CA GLU A 207 7.96 -11.91 -17.62
C GLU A 207 9.08 -12.85 -17.17
N GLN A 208 10.22 -12.31 -16.74
CA GLN A 208 11.41 -13.11 -16.40
C GLN A 208 11.35 -13.72 -14.99
N PHE A 209 10.67 -13.05 -14.06
CA PHE A 209 10.58 -13.44 -12.65
C PHE A 209 9.13 -13.46 -12.16
N PRO A 210 8.28 -14.31 -12.75
CA PRO A 210 6.85 -14.37 -12.42
C PRO A 210 6.57 -14.74 -10.95
N ASP A 211 7.55 -15.33 -10.26
CA ASP A 211 7.51 -15.71 -8.86
C ASP A 211 7.65 -14.52 -7.89
N ILE A 212 8.04 -13.34 -8.37
CA ILE A 212 8.06 -12.11 -7.57
C ILE A 212 6.62 -11.64 -7.33
N PHE A 213 6.29 -11.39 -6.06
CA PHE A 213 5.06 -10.69 -5.70
C PHE A 213 5.12 -9.26 -6.22
N TYR A 214 4.18 -8.90 -7.08
CA TYR A 214 4.25 -7.67 -7.83
C TYR A 214 2.85 -7.09 -8.02
N ILE A 215 2.62 -5.88 -7.54
CA ILE A 215 1.39 -5.12 -7.69
C ILE A 215 1.61 -4.07 -8.78
N ALA A 216 0.76 -4.06 -9.81
CA ALA A 216 0.76 -3.03 -10.83
C ALA A 216 -0.64 -2.81 -11.41
N SER A 217 -1.03 -1.56 -11.61
CA SER A 217 -2.20 -1.23 -12.41
C SER A 217 -1.90 -1.48 -13.90
N MET A 218 -2.50 -2.52 -14.47
CA MET A 218 -2.30 -2.88 -15.87
C MET A 218 -3.40 -2.31 -16.75
N HIS A 219 -3.01 -1.50 -17.74
CA HIS A 219 -3.92 -0.90 -18.72
C HIS A 219 -3.18 -0.68 -20.04
N GLY A 220 -3.91 -0.30 -21.10
CA GLY A 220 -3.29 0.14 -22.34
C GLY A 220 -2.33 1.30 -22.09
N TRP A 221 -1.25 1.42 -22.86
CA TRP A 221 -0.23 2.45 -22.65
C TRP A 221 -0.85 3.85 -22.51
N ASN A 222 -0.44 4.58 -21.47
CA ASN A 222 -0.89 5.95 -21.18
C ASN A 222 -2.42 6.10 -20.93
N GLN A 223 -3.13 5.03 -20.58
CA GLN A 223 -4.54 5.05 -20.17
C GLN A 223 -4.69 5.14 -18.63
N TYR A 224 -3.99 6.08 -17.99
CA TYR A 224 -3.88 6.17 -16.53
C TYR A 224 -5.22 6.38 -15.79
N GLY A 225 -6.24 6.93 -16.45
CA GLY A 225 -7.58 7.03 -15.87
C GLY A 225 -8.29 5.68 -15.63
N LEU A 226 -7.68 4.57 -16.02
CA LEU A 226 -8.11 3.21 -15.66
C LEU A 226 -7.39 2.67 -14.42
N ALA A 227 -6.36 3.35 -13.92
CA ALA A 227 -5.48 2.84 -12.88
C ALA A 227 -5.96 3.25 -11.49
N ALA A 228 -5.97 2.30 -10.55
CA ALA A 228 -6.47 2.53 -9.19
C ALA A 228 -5.78 3.71 -8.52
N TRP A 229 -4.45 3.82 -8.66
CA TRP A 229 -3.62 4.84 -8.01
C TRP A 229 -4.06 6.27 -8.32
N SER A 230 -4.66 6.52 -9.50
CA SER A 230 -5.17 7.84 -9.87
C SER A 230 -6.26 8.35 -8.91
N ALA A 231 -6.93 7.46 -8.17
CA ALA A 231 -7.96 7.79 -7.18
C ALA A 231 -7.44 8.45 -5.89
N ILE A 232 -6.13 8.70 -5.78
CA ILE A 232 -5.58 9.60 -4.76
C ILE A 232 -6.18 11.01 -4.89
N SER A 233 -6.34 11.53 -6.12
CA SER A 233 -6.90 12.87 -6.38
C SER A 233 -7.36 13.16 -7.83
N GLY A 234 -7.32 12.17 -8.73
CA GLY A 234 -7.47 12.34 -10.17
C GLY A 234 -8.92 12.29 -10.70
N GLU A 235 -9.94 12.17 -9.85
CA GLU A 235 -11.33 11.96 -10.28
C GLU A 235 -11.88 13.07 -11.19
N GLU A 236 -11.56 14.33 -10.90
CA GLU A 236 -11.97 15.49 -11.72
C GLU A 236 -11.11 15.61 -13.00
N TYR A 237 -9.84 15.18 -12.95
CA TYR A 237 -8.92 15.27 -14.08
C TYR A 237 -9.21 14.21 -15.16
N TYR A 238 -9.39 12.95 -14.72
CA TYR A 238 -9.67 11.82 -15.61
C TYR A 238 -11.17 11.51 -15.77
N ASN A 239 -12.05 12.20 -15.01
CA ASN A 239 -13.51 12.07 -15.08
C ASN A 239 -14.02 10.65 -14.75
N PHE A 240 -13.45 10.02 -13.72
CA PHE A 240 -13.98 8.81 -13.09
C PHE A 240 -14.60 9.16 -11.73
N ASP A 241 -15.61 8.42 -11.29
CA ASP A 241 -16.22 8.53 -9.95
C ASP A 241 -16.51 9.95 -9.40
N VAL A 242 -16.72 10.95 -10.26
CA VAL A 242 -16.96 12.35 -9.84
C VAL A 242 -18.14 12.43 -8.88
N GLY A 243 -17.93 13.05 -7.71
CA GLY A 243 -18.87 13.12 -6.60
C GLY A 243 -18.88 11.90 -5.67
N GLY A 244 -18.01 10.92 -5.91
CA GLY A 244 -17.69 9.81 -5.01
C GLY A 244 -16.97 10.30 -3.75
N PRO A 245 -15.69 10.69 -3.85
CA PRO A 245 -14.92 11.28 -2.75
C PRO A 245 -15.18 12.78 -2.53
N ASP A 246 -14.68 13.32 -1.41
CA ASP A 246 -14.59 14.76 -1.17
C ASP A 246 -13.43 15.38 -1.96
N PHE A 247 -13.73 16.03 -3.09
CA PHE A 247 -12.70 16.73 -3.87
C PHE A 247 -12.13 17.95 -3.11
N THR A 248 -12.85 18.54 -2.15
CA THR A 248 -12.36 19.73 -1.45
C THR A 248 -11.07 19.46 -0.67
N LYS A 249 -10.88 18.20 -0.22
CA LYS A 249 -9.69 17.69 0.50
C LYS A 249 -8.43 17.54 -0.34
N VAL A 250 -8.53 17.69 -1.65
CA VAL A 250 -7.38 17.64 -2.59
C VAL A 250 -7.27 18.92 -3.42
N SER A 251 -8.10 19.93 -3.12
CA SER A 251 -8.04 21.21 -3.79
C SER A 251 -6.78 21.99 -3.41
N ALA A 252 -6.26 22.82 -4.32
CA ALA A 252 -5.14 23.71 -4.05
C ALA A 252 -5.37 24.61 -2.81
N ALA A 253 -6.61 25.06 -2.58
CA ALA A 253 -6.95 25.85 -1.40
C ALA A 253 -6.83 25.06 -0.10
N TRP A 254 -7.18 23.77 -0.12
CA TRP A 254 -7.03 22.88 1.02
C TRP A 254 -5.56 22.52 1.26
N LEU A 255 -4.81 22.19 0.21
CA LEU A 255 -3.37 21.92 0.30
C LEU A 255 -2.63 23.12 0.87
N LYS A 256 -2.89 24.32 0.36
CA LYS A 256 -2.29 25.56 0.88
C LYS A 256 -2.56 25.80 2.36
N LYS A 257 -3.75 25.43 2.82
CA LYS A 257 -4.17 25.66 4.21
C LYS A 257 -3.63 24.63 5.17
N ASN A 258 -3.53 23.36 4.75
CA ASN A 258 -3.29 22.24 5.66
C ASN A 258 -1.94 21.56 5.44
N ILE A 259 -1.40 21.62 4.22
CA ILE A 259 -0.17 20.92 3.82
C ILE A 259 0.98 21.89 3.61
N GLN A 260 0.80 22.95 2.82
CA GLN A 260 1.88 23.90 2.50
C GLN A 260 2.11 24.93 3.64
N ILE A 261 2.35 24.41 4.85
CA ILE A 261 2.50 25.17 6.09
C ILE A 261 3.85 24.88 6.76
N GLY A 262 4.33 25.84 7.55
CA GLY A 262 5.61 25.70 8.25
C GLY A 262 6.81 25.75 7.32
N ILE A 263 7.98 25.32 7.81
CA ILE A 263 9.20 25.23 7.00
C ILE A 263 9.15 24.05 6.04
N TYR A 264 8.70 22.88 6.53
CA TYR A 264 8.67 21.65 5.75
C TYR A 264 7.64 21.67 4.62
N GLY A 265 6.45 22.24 4.86
CA GLY A 265 5.41 22.33 3.83
C GLY A 265 5.75 23.25 2.66
N LYS A 266 6.82 24.05 2.74
CA LYS A 266 7.30 24.83 1.58
C LYS A 266 7.90 23.95 0.48
N GLU A 267 8.38 22.77 0.84
CA GLU A 267 8.89 21.79 -0.12
C GLU A 267 7.75 21.02 -0.82
N TYR A 268 6.50 21.18 -0.40
CA TYR A 268 5.36 20.61 -1.09
C TYR A 268 4.93 21.55 -2.23
N PRO A 269 5.20 21.22 -3.50
CA PRO A 269 4.91 22.11 -4.63
C PRO A 269 3.40 22.20 -4.91
N ASP A 270 3.03 23.07 -5.85
CA ASP A 270 1.69 23.05 -6.43
C ASP A 270 1.63 21.94 -7.51
N TYR A 271 0.59 21.12 -7.47
CA TYR A 271 0.40 20.05 -8.45
C TYR A 271 0.16 20.59 -9.87
N LYS A 272 0.62 19.83 -10.87
CA LYS A 272 0.47 20.20 -12.30
C LYS A 272 -0.79 19.63 -12.95
N TYR A 273 -1.17 18.39 -12.62
CA TYR A 273 -2.38 17.73 -13.14
C TYR A 273 -3.34 17.36 -12.01
N PHE A 274 -2.89 16.46 -11.14
CA PHE A 274 -3.47 16.08 -9.86
C PHE A 274 -2.32 15.74 -8.91
N MET A 275 -2.59 15.65 -7.61
CA MET A 275 -1.56 15.50 -6.59
C MET A 275 -1.18 14.05 -6.34
N GLU A 276 0.09 13.82 -5.98
CA GLU A 276 0.58 12.62 -5.28
C GLU A 276 0.26 11.27 -5.97
N GLY A 277 0.46 11.16 -7.28
CA GLY A 277 0.21 9.93 -8.04
C GLY A 277 0.85 8.68 -7.43
N ASP A 278 2.03 8.84 -6.79
CA ASP A 278 2.82 7.72 -6.28
C ASP A 278 2.56 7.31 -4.83
N THR A 279 1.91 8.20 -4.09
CA THR A 279 1.60 8.03 -2.68
C THR A 279 0.84 6.73 -2.35
N PRO A 280 -0.07 6.21 -3.19
CA PRO A 280 -0.70 4.90 -2.94
C PRO A 280 0.27 3.76 -2.63
N THR A 281 1.47 3.76 -3.21
CA THR A 281 2.48 2.69 -2.99
C THR A 281 2.88 2.53 -1.53
N PHE A 282 3.07 3.63 -0.79
CA PHE A 282 3.42 3.57 0.62
C PHE A 282 2.21 3.66 1.53
N LEU A 283 1.11 4.30 1.11
CA LEU A 283 -0.17 4.23 1.83
C LEU A 283 -0.67 2.80 1.98
N TYR A 284 -0.31 1.93 1.03
CA TYR A 284 -0.55 0.50 1.12
C TYR A 284 0.08 -0.17 2.33
N LEU A 285 1.20 0.37 2.84
CA LEU A 285 2.01 -0.18 3.92
C LEU A 285 1.76 0.49 5.28
N ILE A 286 0.92 1.53 5.34
CA ILE A 286 0.66 2.26 6.59
C ILE A 286 -0.09 1.37 7.57
N GLN A 287 0.44 1.30 8.78
CA GLN A 287 -0.05 0.42 9.84
C GLN A 287 -1.14 1.15 10.63
N ASN A 288 -2.35 1.15 10.10
CA ASN A 288 -3.54 1.75 10.71
C ASN A 288 -4.60 0.71 11.12
N GLY A 289 -4.30 -0.58 10.96
CA GLY A 289 -5.18 -1.70 11.32
C GLY A 289 -6.17 -2.14 10.23
N LEU A 290 -6.12 -1.51 9.05
CA LEU A 290 -6.98 -1.84 7.91
C LEU A 290 -6.35 -2.91 7.00
N GLY A 291 -5.14 -2.64 6.51
CA GLY A 291 -4.46 -3.46 5.51
C GLY A 291 -3.57 -4.55 6.11
N VAL A 292 -3.28 -5.57 5.31
CA VAL A 292 -2.25 -6.58 5.58
C VAL A 292 -1.36 -6.64 4.34
N PRO A 293 -0.09 -6.21 4.41
CA PRO A 293 0.73 -6.05 3.20
C PRO A 293 0.90 -7.31 2.34
N GLU A 294 0.92 -8.50 2.95
CA GLU A 294 1.01 -9.78 2.22
C GLU A 294 -0.33 -10.26 1.66
N GLN A 295 -1.45 -9.54 1.88
CA GLN A 295 -2.79 -9.84 1.37
C GLN A 295 -3.34 -8.64 0.56
N PRO A 296 -2.92 -8.45 -0.71
CA PRO A 296 -3.37 -7.32 -1.53
C PRO A 296 -4.88 -7.23 -1.72
N ASP A 297 -5.57 -8.37 -1.63
CA ASP A 297 -7.00 -8.50 -1.77
C ASP A 297 -7.76 -7.99 -0.54
N TYR A 298 -7.10 -7.73 0.60
CA TYR A 298 -7.77 -7.22 1.79
C TYR A 298 -8.13 -5.74 1.70
N GLY A 299 -7.42 -4.99 0.87
CA GLY A 299 -7.59 -3.55 0.74
C GLY A 299 -6.91 -2.77 1.87
N SER A 300 -6.34 -1.64 1.51
CA SER A 300 -5.66 -0.68 2.39
C SER A 300 -5.90 0.74 1.87
N TRP A 301 -5.28 1.75 2.50
CA TRP A 301 -5.31 3.12 1.96
C TRP A 301 -4.65 3.24 0.58
N GLY A 302 -3.76 2.31 0.21
CA GLY A 302 -3.13 2.24 -1.11
C GLY A 302 -3.89 1.39 -2.13
N GLY A 303 -5.11 0.94 -1.82
CA GLY A 303 -5.97 0.21 -2.75
C GLY A 303 -6.11 -1.27 -2.42
N ARG A 304 -6.77 -1.99 -3.33
CA ARG A 304 -7.05 -3.42 -3.24
C ARG A 304 -6.72 -4.06 -4.58
N TYR A 305 -6.05 -5.20 -4.55
CA TYR A 305 -5.52 -5.86 -5.75
C TYR A 305 -5.79 -7.35 -5.70
N SER A 306 -6.15 -7.93 -6.85
CA SER A 306 -6.42 -9.35 -6.98
C SER A 306 -5.36 -10.00 -7.87
N LEU A 307 -5.06 -11.27 -7.58
CA LEU A 307 -4.14 -12.04 -8.39
C LEU A 307 -4.67 -12.14 -9.83
N VAL A 308 -3.80 -11.91 -10.79
CA VAL A 308 -4.15 -11.89 -12.22
C VAL A 308 -4.46 -13.30 -12.74
N ASP A 309 -3.72 -14.31 -12.26
CA ASP A 309 -3.93 -15.71 -12.59
C ASP A 309 -3.89 -16.58 -11.33
N LEU A 310 -5.00 -17.30 -11.07
CA LEU A 310 -5.12 -18.25 -9.95
C LEU A 310 -4.52 -19.63 -10.27
N SER A 311 -3.97 -19.84 -11.47
CA SER A 311 -3.45 -21.14 -11.88
C SER A 311 -2.31 -21.60 -10.97
N LYS A 312 -2.33 -22.87 -10.60
CA LYS A 312 -1.24 -23.53 -9.85
C LYS A 312 -0.10 -23.99 -10.78
N GLN A 313 -0.24 -23.79 -12.10
CA GLN A 313 0.69 -24.27 -13.13
C GLN A 313 1.87 -23.31 -13.31
N VAL A 314 1.59 -22.00 -13.29
CA VAL A 314 2.61 -20.95 -13.30
C VAL A 314 2.51 -20.24 -11.96
N LYS A 315 3.61 -20.15 -11.21
CA LYS A 315 3.65 -19.32 -10.00
C LYS A 315 3.69 -17.85 -10.41
N TYR A 316 2.57 -17.31 -10.90
CA TYR A 316 2.44 -15.96 -11.42
C TYR A 316 1.90 -15.04 -10.32
N ARG A 317 2.80 -14.48 -9.50
CA ARG A 317 2.45 -13.66 -8.32
C ARG A 317 2.19 -12.19 -8.67
N GLN A 318 1.51 -11.96 -9.78
CA GLN A 318 1.15 -10.63 -10.28
C GLN A 318 -0.25 -10.25 -9.83
N TYR A 319 -0.39 -9.06 -9.27
CA TYR A 319 -1.64 -8.50 -8.78
C TYR A 319 -2.01 -7.25 -9.56
N SER A 320 -3.28 -7.13 -9.90
CA SER A 320 -3.85 -5.98 -10.59
C SER A 320 -5.05 -5.44 -9.82
N ASP A 321 -5.44 -4.22 -10.16
CA ASP A 321 -6.57 -3.49 -9.61
C ASP A 321 -7.81 -4.36 -9.37
N ALA A 322 -8.36 -4.28 -8.15
CA ALA A 322 -9.63 -4.88 -7.78
C ALA A 322 -10.65 -3.79 -7.44
N ALA A 323 -11.93 -4.06 -7.69
CA ALA A 323 -12.99 -3.06 -7.55
C ALA A 323 -13.72 -3.11 -6.21
N ASP A 324 -13.97 -1.95 -5.62
CA ASP A 324 -14.80 -1.81 -4.44
C ASP A 324 -16.16 -1.23 -4.77
N ARG A 325 -17.16 -1.56 -3.97
CA ARG A 325 -18.54 -1.07 -4.12
C ARG A 325 -18.87 -0.11 -2.98
N VAL A 326 -18.85 1.19 -3.28
CA VAL A 326 -18.89 2.25 -2.26
C VAL A 326 -19.97 3.27 -2.59
N VAL A 327 -20.70 3.73 -1.56
CA VAL A 327 -21.62 4.86 -1.68
C VAL A 327 -20.83 6.16 -1.53
N GLY A 328 -20.84 6.99 -2.57
CA GLY A 328 -20.17 8.29 -2.59
C GLY A 328 -20.93 9.40 -1.85
N GLN A 329 -20.30 10.57 -1.71
CA GLN A 329 -20.90 11.73 -1.06
C GLN A 329 -22.14 12.27 -1.78
N ASN A 330 -22.23 12.08 -3.10
CA ASN A 330 -23.42 12.39 -3.88
C ASN A 330 -24.53 11.33 -3.76
N ASN A 331 -24.41 10.38 -2.83
CA ASN A 331 -25.35 9.30 -2.56
C ASN A 331 -25.54 8.31 -3.73
N ARG A 332 -24.60 8.27 -4.69
CA ARG A 332 -24.55 7.24 -5.75
C ARG A 332 -23.63 6.11 -5.33
N THR A 333 -23.97 4.90 -5.73
CA THR A 333 -23.08 3.74 -5.57
C THR A 333 -22.13 3.64 -6.76
N TYR A 334 -20.85 3.54 -6.47
CA TYR A 334 -19.77 3.29 -7.41
C TYR A 334 -19.30 1.84 -7.27
N THR A 335 -18.91 1.23 -8.38
CA THR A 335 -18.23 -0.07 -8.37
C THR A 335 -17.04 0.06 -9.30
N SER A 336 -15.87 0.30 -8.73
CA SER A 336 -14.66 0.67 -9.47
C SER A 336 -13.41 0.31 -8.66
N ASN A 337 -12.29 0.15 -9.35
CA ASN A 337 -10.97 0.06 -8.72
C ASN A 337 -10.57 1.35 -8.01
N HIS A 338 -10.96 2.51 -8.55
CA HIS A 338 -10.75 3.81 -7.90
C HIS A 338 -11.37 3.87 -6.51
N ALA A 339 -12.56 3.29 -6.32
CA ALA A 339 -13.24 3.24 -5.04
C ALA A 339 -12.46 2.47 -3.97
N ALA A 340 -11.53 1.59 -4.35
CA ALA A 340 -10.67 0.89 -3.40
C ALA A 340 -9.64 1.83 -2.72
N ILE A 341 -9.42 3.03 -3.26
CA ILE A 341 -8.56 4.06 -2.68
C ILE A 341 -9.37 5.24 -2.14
N TRP A 342 -10.19 5.88 -2.98
CA TRP A 342 -10.81 7.17 -2.62
C TRP A 342 -11.80 7.05 -1.46
N ARG A 343 -12.32 5.84 -1.19
CA ARG A 343 -13.19 5.57 -0.02
C ARG A 343 -12.51 5.90 1.32
N TRP A 344 -11.18 5.95 1.35
CA TRP A 344 -10.38 6.24 2.53
C TRP A 344 -9.89 7.69 2.60
N ARG A 345 -10.29 8.55 1.65
CA ARG A 345 -9.71 9.88 1.45
C ARG A 345 -9.74 10.78 2.66
N ASP A 346 -10.88 10.85 3.33
CA ASP A 346 -11.01 11.71 4.50
C ASP A 346 -10.01 11.32 5.58
N ALA A 347 -9.81 10.03 5.81
CA ALA A 347 -8.89 9.51 6.82
C ALA A 347 -7.43 9.81 6.45
N TYR A 348 -6.98 9.45 5.24
CA TYR A 348 -5.58 9.65 4.86
C TYR A 348 -5.22 11.13 4.68
N GLN A 349 -6.15 12.00 4.23
CA GLN A 349 -5.88 13.44 4.11
C GLN A 349 -5.84 14.12 5.49
N ASN A 350 -6.70 13.72 6.42
CA ASN A 350 -6.61 14.23 7.80
C ASN A 350 -5.31 13.79 8.46
N ASP A 351 -4.89 12.55 8.29
CA ASP A 351 -3.62 12.05 8.82
C ASP A 351 -2.42 12.82 8.24
N PHE A 352 -2.42 13.10 6.93
CA PHE A 352 -1.38 13.96 6.35
C PHE A 352 -1.38 15.37 6.96
N ALA A 353 -2.55 16.01 7.07
CA ALA A 353 -2.67 17.33 7.68
C ALA A 353 -2.22 17.35 9.16
N ALA A 354 -2.54 16.33 9.94
CA ALA A 354 -2.10 16.21 11.33
C ALA A 354 -0.59 16.03 11.43
N ARG A 355 0.02 15.22 10.56
CA ARG A 355 1.48 15.06 10.50
C ARG A 355 2.19 16.35 10.09
N MET A 356 1.57 17.17 9.23
CA MET A 356 2.06 18.51 8.96
C MET A 356 1.98 19.43 10.19
N GLN A 357 0.97 19.27 11.06
CA GLN A 357 0.97 19.95 12.35
C GLN A 357 2.10 19.48 13.27
N TRP A 358 2.44 18.18 13.26
CA TRP A 358 3.56 17.65 14.06
C TRP A 358 4.92 18.21 13.66
N ALA A 359 5.06 18.69 12.41
CA ALA A 359 6.27 19.34 11.93
C ALA A 359 6.42 20.80 12.43
N LEU A 360 5.34 21.43 12.89
CA LEU A 360 5.35 22.82 13.34
C LEU A 360 5.96 22.98 14.74
N PRO A 361 6.46 24.18 15.09
CA PRO A 361 6.78 24.52 16.46
C PRO A 361 5.58 24.31 17.40
N ALA A 362 5.84 23.85 18.64
CA ALA A 362 4.80 23.49 19.60
C ALA A 362 3.79 24.62 19.90
N ASN A 363 4.20 25.88 19.81
CA ASN A 363 3.34 27.05 20.03
C ASN A 363 2.43 27.39 18.84
N GLU A 364 2.63 26.76 17.69
CA GLU A 364 1.85 26.95 16.45
C GLU A 364 1.06 25.70 16.07
N SER A 365 1.53 24.53 16.51
CA SER A 365 0.96 23.22 16.20
C SER A 365 -0.44 23.04 16.80
N LYS A 366 -1.34 22.47 16.00
CA LYS A 366 -2.61 21.88 16.44
C LYS A 366 -2.54 20.36 16.36
N ALA A 367 -1.52 19.80 16.99
CA ALA A 367 -1.29 18.36 16.96
C ALA A 367 -2.48 17.60 17.54
N ASN A 368 -2.84 16.51 16.86
CA ASN A 368 -3.71 15.45 17.33
C ASN A 368 -2.99 14.11 17.08
N HIS A 369 -3.35 13.05 17.79
CA HIS A 369 -2.79 11.70 17.61
C HIS A 369 -3.88 10.67 17.37
N HIS A 370 -3.49 9.52 16.83
CA HIS A 370 -4.45 8.50 16.43
C HIS A 370 -5.04 7.78 17.66
N PRO A 371 -6.34 7.45 17.65
CA PRO A 371 -6.92 6.53 18.63
C PRO A 371 -6.20 5.18 18.65
N VAL A 372 -6.10 4.57 19.82
CA VAL A 372 -5.56 3.22 20.01
C VAL A 372 -6.72 2.24 20.15
N VAL A 373 -6.97 1.45 19.10
CA VAL A 373 -8.14 0.57 18.99
C VAL A 373 -7.89 -0.81 19.58
N VAL A 374 -8.70 -1.16 20.57
CA VAL A 374 -8.66 -2.44 21.29
C VAL A 374 -10.00 -3.13 21.13
N VAL A 375 -10.02 -4.37 20.64
CA VAL A 375 -11.25 -5.18 20.53
C VAL A 375 -11.03 -6.51 21.26
N ASN A 376 -11.87 -6.86 22.22
CA ASN A 376 -11.74 -8.07 23.04
C ASN A 376 -10.35 -8.22 23.69
N GLY A 377 -9.73 -7.10 24.08
CA GLY A 377 -8.36 -7.06 24.63
C GLY A 377 -7.24 -7.14 23.58
N HIS A 378 -7.55 -7.33 22.30
CA HIS A 378 -6.57 -7.36 21.21
C HIS A 378 -6.27 -5.93 20.74
N ALA A 379 -5.10 -5.41 21.12
CA ALA A 379 -4.65 -4.04 20.85
C ALA A 379 -3.74 -3.96 19.62
N GLU A 380 -3.20 -5.08 19.14
CA GLU A 380 -2.32 -5.16 17.99
C GLU A 380 -3.04 -4.73 16.71
N LEU A 381 -2.32 -4.09 15.78
CA LEU A 381 -2.87 -3.64 14.49
C LEU A 381 -3.09 -4.79 13.49
N SER A 382 -2.62 -6.00 13.79
CA SER A 382 -2.99 -7.19 13.02
C SER A 382 -4.49 -7.46 13.07
N PRO A 383 -5.06 -8.15 12.06
CA PRO A 383 -6.45 -8.58 12.13
C PRO A 383 -6.71 -9.43 13.38
N LEU A 384 -7.87 -9.23 14.01
CA LEU A 384 -8.39 -10.13 15.04
C LEU A 384 -9.07 -11.31 14.35
N VAL A 385 -8.45 -12.49 14.40
CA VAL A 385 -9.01 -13.73 13.81
C VAL A 385 -9.89 -14.44 14.84
N ILE A 386 -11.13 -14.74 14.46
CA ILE A 386 -12.11 -15.43 15.28
C ILE A 386 -12.55 -16.71 14.55
N ALA A 387 -12.09 -17.84 15.07
CA ALA A 387 -12.62 -19.14 14.70
C ALA A 387 -14.07 -19.26 15.22
N SER A 388 -15.02 -19.61 14.35
CA SER A 388 -16.42 -19.73 14.73
C SER A 388 -17.14 -20.85 13.97
N THR A 389 -18.31 -21.24 14.47
CA THR A 389 -19.21 -22.18 13.78
C THR A 389 -20.35 -21.41 13.12
N PRO A 390 -20.97 -21.95 12.05
CA PRO A 390 -22.14 -21.33 11.43
C PRO A 390 -23.26 -21.07 12.45
N ASN A 391 -24.03 -19.99 12.26
CA ASN A 391 -25.05 -19.50 13.20
C ASN A 391 -24.55 -19.11 14.60
N ALA A 392 -23.24 -19.18 14.89
CA ALA A 392 -22.73 -18.70 16.17
C ALA A 392 -22.85 -17.19 16.26
N THR A 393 -23.06 -16.72 17.49
CA THR A 393 -23.10 -15.30 17.82
C THR A 393 -21.84 -14.93 18.59
N VAL A 394 -21.07 -13.99 18.05
CA VAL A 394 -19.83 -13.48 18.61
C VAL A 394 -20.05 -12.08 19.17
N SER A 395 -19.57 -11.85 20.39
CA SER A 395 -19.54 -10.50 20.98
C SER A 395 -18.17 -9.86 20.76
N LEU A 396 -18.18 -8.63 20.26
CA LEU A 396 -17.02 -7.79 20.06
C LEU A 396 -17.15 -6.57 20.98
N ASP A 397 -16.17 -6.37 21.85
CA ASP A 397 -16.13 -5.27 22.80
C ASP A 397 -14.92 -4.37 22.55
N ALA A 398 -15.17 -3.16 22.07
CA ALA A 398 -14.16 -2.14 21.81
C ALA A 398 -14.00 -1.11 22.94
N SER A 399 -14.62 -1.31 24.10
CA SER A 399 -14.61 -0.33 25.21
C SER A 399 -13.23 -0.10 25.85
N GLY A 400 -12.22 -0.91 25.48
CA GLY A 400 -10.82 -0.69 25.85
C GLY A 400 -10.09 0.30 24.95
N THR A 401 -10.74 0.75 23.87
CA THR A 401 -10.21 1.77 22.95
C THR A 401 -10.11 3.12 23.65
N TYR A 402 -9.05 3.86 23.37
CA TYR A 402 -8.84 5.19 23.95
C TYR A 402 -8.17 6.14 22.97
N ASP A 403 -8.33 7.42 23.26
CA ASP A 403 -7.64 8.50 22.57
C ASP A 403 -6.47 9.02 23.45
N PRO A 404 -5.23 9.09 22.93
CA PRO A 404 -4.09 9.59 23.70
C PRO A 404 -4.22 11.06 24.15
N ASP A 405 -4.92 11.87 23.36
CA ASP A 405 -5.20 13.29 23.61
C ASP A 405 -6.45 13.50 24.48
N ARG A 406 -7.18 12.41 24.75
CA ARG A 406 -8.44 12.34 25.53
C ARG A 406 -9.63 12.97 24.82
N ASP A 407 -9.59 12.99 23.50
CA ASP A 407 -10.73 13.35 22.68
C ASP A 407 -11.83 12.28 22.77
N SER A 408 -13.07 12.71 22.56
CA SER A 408 -14.19 11.76 22.42
C SER A 408 -14.07 10.98 21.11
N LEU A 409 -14.57 9.73 21.12
CA LEU A 409 -14.44 8.80 20.01
C LEU A 409 -15.80 8.47 19.36
N SER A 410 -15.78 8.28 18.04
CA SER A 410 -16.87 7.70 17.26
C SER A 410 -16.48 6.33 16.74
N PHE A 411 -17.40 5.35 16.86
CA PHE A 411 -17.21 3.96 16.44
C PHE A 411 -18.16 3.61 15.29
N ARG A 412 -17.63 3.04 14.22
CA ARG A 412 -18.41 2.58 13.07
C ARG A 412 -18.03 1.17 12.68
N TRP A 413 -19.01 0.26 12.75
CA TRP A 413 -18.88 -1.12 12.29
C TRP A 413 -19.48 -1.28 10.90
N PHE A 414 -18.76 -1.92 9.99
CA PHE A 414 -19.30 -2.30 8.68
C PHE A 414 -18.63 -3.58 8.16
N GLN A 415 -19.39 -4.38 7.42
CA GLN A 415 -18.84 -5.52 6.71
C GLN A 415 -18.12 -5.02 5.45
N TYR A 416 -16.86 -5.41 5.28
CA TYR A 416 -16.09 -5.16 4.07
C TYR A 416 -16.12 -6.43 3.23
N LYS A 417 -17.08 -6.54 2.31
CA LYS A 417 -17.35 -7.80 1.62
C LYS A 417 -16.33 -8.11 0.53
N GLU A 418 -15.82 -7.08 -0.13
CA GLU A 418 -14.99 -7.21 -1.33
C GLU A 418 -13.70 -8.02 -1.13
N PRO A 419 -13.03 -7.94 0.02
CA PRO A 419 -11.94 -8.86 0.39
C PRO A 419 -12.30 -10.35 0.42
N GLY A 420 -13.57 -10.70 0.61
CA GLY A 420 -14.00 -12.10 0.74
C GLY A 420 -14.09 -12.84 -0.60
N SER A 421 -14.08 -12.14 -1.74
CA SER A 421 -14.27 -12.75 -3.07
C SER A 421 -13.36 -12.11 -4.13
N THR A 422 -12.99 -12.93 -5.13
CA THR A 422 -12.33 -12.50 -6.36
C THR A 422 -13.32 -12.12 -7.47
N ASP A 423 -14.62 -12.27 -7.24
CA ASP A 423 -15.68 -11.90 -8.20
C ASP A 423 -16.02 -10.41 -8.10
N TRP A 424 -16.25 -9.77 -9.25
CA TRP A 424 -16.70 -8.38 -9.36
C TRP A 424 -18.05 -8.13 -8.66
N ASN A 425 -18.93 -9.13 -8.66
CA ASN A 425 -20.29 -9.05 -8.14
C ASN A 425 -20.40 -9.57 -6.70
N VAL A 426 -19.55 -9.05 -5.83
CA VAL A 426 -19.38 -9.46 -4.43
C VAL A 426 -20.71 -9.55 -3.65
N ASP A 427 -21.62 -8.59 -3.85
CA ASP A 427 -22.89 -8.53 -3.12
C ASP A 427 -23.80 -9.76 -3.32
N ASN A 428 -23.62 -10.48 -4.43
CA ASN A 428 -24.37 -11.70 -4.74
C ASN A 428 -23.61 -12.98 -4.36
N GLN A 429 -22.39 -12.86 -3.84
CA GLN A 429 -21.56 -14.00 -3.44
C GLN A 429 -21.34 -14.06 -1.94
N ILE A 430 -20.91 -12.95 -1.33
CA ILE A 430 -20.50 -12.94 0.07
C ILE A 430 -21.73 -12.79 0.96
N PRO A 431 -21.99 -13.77 1.85
CA PRO A 431 -23.13 -13.71 2.75
C PRO A 431 -22.99 -12.52 3.69
N ALA A 432 -24.11 -11.85 3.94
CA ALA A 432 -24.14 -10.69 4.82
C ALA A 432 -23.98 -11.12 6.28
N LEU A 433 -23.12 -10.42 7.01
CA LEU A 433 -23.08 -10.53 8.47
C LEU A 433 -24.33 -9.85 9.04
N ASP A 434 -25.06 -10.57 9.92
CA ASP A 434 -26.08 -9.95 10.76
C ASP A 434 -25.41 -9.43 12.03
N PHE A 435 -25.48 -8.12 12.28
CA PHE A 435 -24.91 -7.55 13.48
C PHE A 435 -25.71 -6.37 14.02
N THR A 436 -25.69 -6.26 15.34
CA THR A 436 -26.26 -5.13 16.08
C THR A 436 -25.15 -4.43 16.84
N VAL A 437 -25.28 -3.11 16.98
CA VAL A 437 -24.29 -2.26 17.66
C VAL A 437 -24.94 -1.58 18.85
N SER A 438 -24.23 -1.46 19.96
CA SER A 438 -24.66 -0.72 21.14
C SER A 438 -24.86 0.76 20.85
N THR A 439 -25.60 1.47 21.72
CA THR A 439 -25.92 2.89 21.53
C THR A 439 -24.69 3.81 21.50
N ASP A 440 -23.62 3.42 22.18
CA ASP A 440 -22.32 4.10 22.21
C ASP A 440 -21.41 3.67 21.05
N GLY A 441 -21.78 2.66 20.27
CA GLY A 441 -20.97 2.14 19.16
C GLY A 441 -19.86 1.17 19.57
N GLU A 442 -19.52 1.10 20.86
CA GLU A 442 -18.33 0.37 21.35
C GLU A 442 -18.48 -1.15 21.25
N ARG A 443 -19.70 -1.69 21.27
CA ARG A 443 -19.94 -3.13 21.26
C ARG A 443 -20.75 -3.54 20.06
N ALA A 444 -20.33 -4.61 19.41
CA ALA A 444 -21.08 -5.24 18.34
C ALA A 444 -21.38 -6.70 18.70
N GLN A 445 -22.57 -7.16 18.37
CA GLN A 445 -22.94 -8.57 18.45
C GLN A 445 -23.21 -9.07 17.03
N VAL A 446 -22.41 -10.04 16.60
CA VAL A 446 -22.34 -10.51 15.21
C VAL A 446 -22.79 -11.96 15.14
N THR A 447 -23.81 -12.26 14.35
CA THR A 447 -24.24 -13.63 14.08
C THR A 447 -23.74 -14.06 12.72
N LEU A 448 -23.02 -15.18 12.68
CA LEU A 448 -22.52 -15.74 11.43
C LEU A 448 -23.67 -16.36 10.63
N PRO A 449 -23.67 -16.21 9.29
CA PRO A 449 -24.64 -16.89 8.41
C PRO A 449 -24.67 -18.42 8.56
N ALA A 450 -25.65 -19.04 7.90
CA ALA A 450 -25.83 -20.49 7.96
C ALA A 450 -24.71 -21.25 7.23
N ALA A 451 -24.58 -22.55 7.53
CA ALA A 451 -23.47 -23.37 7.03
C ALA A 451 -23.48 -23.49 5.50
N ASP A 452 -24.66 -23.58 4.89
CA ASP A 452 -24.86 -23.65 3.45
C ASP A 452 -24.63 -22.31 2.73
N GLU A 453 -24.62 -21.20 3.47
CA GLU A 453 -24.27 -19.87 2.95
C GLU A 453 -22.78 -19.57 3.08
N ILE A 454 -22.19 -19.86 4.25
CA ILE A 454 -20.77 -19.59 4.50
C ILE A 454 -19.87 -20.62 3.82
N CYS A 455 -20.26 -21.90 3.79
CA CYS A 455 -19.47 -22.99 3.23
C CYS A 455 -20.14 -23.56 1.98
N ASP A 456 -20.42 -22.69 1.01
CA ASP A 456 -21.10 -23.04 -0.24
C ASP A 456 -20.18 -23.64 -1.32
N GLY A 457 -18.89 -23.78 -1.00
CA GLY A 457 -17.86 -24.34 -1.89
C GLY A 457 -17.40 -23.39 -3.00
N LYS A 458 -17.82 -22.11 -2.99
CA LYS A 458 -17.42 -21.11 -3.99
C LYS A 458 -16.24 -20.24 -3.55
N SER A 459 -15.87 -20.31 -2.28
CA SER A 459 -14.66 -19.66 -1.78
C SER A 459 -13.43 -20.12 -2.56
N SER A 460 -12.52 -19.20 -2.85
CA SER A 460 -11.25 -19.49 -3.54
C SER A 460 -10.22 -20.18 -2.63
N ASN A 461 -10.49 -20.28 -1.33
CA ASN A 461 -9.61 -20.96 -0.38
C ASN A 461 -9.93 -22.47 -0.28
N ASP A 462 -8.96 -23.25 0.20
CA ASP A 462 -9.08 -24.71 0.27
C ASP A 462 -10.13 -25.21 1.29
N SER A 463 -10.64 -24.32 2.17
CA SER A 463 -11.68 -24.69 3.15
C SER A 463 -13.07 -24.82 2.51
N GLY A 464 -13.30 -24.19 1.36
CA GLY A 464 -14.62 -24.07 0.75
C GLY A 464 -15.57 -23.11 1.50
N CYS A 465 -15.10 -22.48 2.59
CA CYS A 465 -15.83 -21.51 3.37
C CYS A 465 -15.32 -20.09 3.12
N TRP A 466 -16.24 -19.13 3.07
CA TRP A 466 -15.91 -17.71 2.97
C TRP A 466 -15.25 -17.21 4.25
N THR A 467 -14.17 -16.44 4.09
CA THR A 467 -13.64 -15.60 5.18
C THR A 467 -14.44 -14.29 5.19
N LEU A 468 -15.12 -13.99 6.30
CA LEU A 468 -15.93 -12.78 6.41
C LEU A 468 -15.16 -11.68 7.13
N HIS A 469 -15.12 -10.49 6.55
CA HIS A 469 -14.38 -9.35 7.10
C HIS A 469 -15.33 -8.31 7.67
N LEU A 470 -15.18 -8.01 8.95
CA LEU A 470 -15.83 -6.89 9.62
C LEU A 470 -14.78 -5.85 9.99
N ILE A 471 -15.06 -4.59 9.72
CA ILE A 471 -14.16 -3.48 10.04
C ILE A 471 -14.81 -2.64 11.14
N LEU A 472 -14.04 -2.37 12.18
CA LEU A 472 -14.26 -1.26 13.08
C LEU A 472 -13.42 -0.07 12.62
N GLU A 473 -14.06 1.05 12.37
CA GLU A 473 -13.45 2.36 12.14
C GLU A 473 -13.68 3.21 13.41
N VAL A 474 -12.60 3.69 14.03
CA VAL A 474 -12.65 4.59 15.19
C VAL A 474 -12.04 5.92 14.81
N THR A 475 -12.79 7.00 15.00
CA THR A 475 -12.34 8.36 14.70
C THR A 475 -12.47 9.24 15.94
N ASP A 476 -11.42 10.00 16.27
CA ASP A 476 -11.48 11.00 17.34
C ASP A 476 -12.22 12.27 16.93
N HIS A 477 -12.34 13.20 17.89
CA HIS A 477 -12.95 14.51 17.68
C HIS A 477 -11.97 15.66 17.97
N GLY A 478 -10.69 15.43 17.67
CA GLY A 478 -9.64 16.44 17.77
C GLY A 478 -9.74 17.52 16.68
N ALA A 479 -8.79 18.47 16.70
CA ALA A 479 -8.77 19.60 15.77
C ALA A 479 -8.70 19.18 14.30
N ILE A 480 -8.00 18.07 14.04
CA ILE A 480 -7.97 17.36 12.76
C ILE A 480 -8.32 15.89 13.09
N PRO A 481 -9.53 15.40 12.79
CA PRO A 481 -9.96 14.08 13.21
C PRO A 481 -9.09 12.96 12.63
N LEU A 482 -8.53 12.09 13.48
CA LEU A 482 -7.74 10.94 13.05
C LEU A 482 -8.48 9.62 13.23
N THR A 483 -8.19 8.67 12.34
CA THR A 483 -8.90 7.41 12.22
C THR A 483 -7.96 6.23 12.33
N THR A 484 -8.31 5.27 13.20
CA THR A 484 -7.65 3.96 13.33
C THR A 484 -8.68 2.86 13.11
N TYR A 485 -8.25 1.72 12.56
CA TYR A 485 -9.10 0.60 12.21
C TYR A 485 -8.79 -0.65 13.03
N LYS A 486 -9.78 -1.55 13.12
CA LYS A 486 -9.57 -2.97 13.43
C LYS A 486 -10.30 -3.83 12.43
N ARG A 487 -9.56 -4.67 11.72
CA ARG A 487 -10.14 -5.76 10.93
C ARG A 487 -10.39 -6.97 11.81
N VAL A 488 -11.61 -7.49 11.80
CA VAL A 488 -12.01 -8.75 12.42
C VAL A 488 -12.30 -9.75 11.30
N LEU A 489 -11.65 -10.90 11.35
CA LEU A 489 -11.82 -12.00 10.40
C LEU A 489 -12.60 -13.12 11.08
N PHE A 490 -13.68 -13.56 10.45
CA PHE A 490 -14.39 -14.76 10.87
C PHE A 490 -13.99 -15.92 9.97
N GLU A 491 -13.33 -16.90 10.57
CA GLU A 491 -12.93 -18.13 9.91
C GLU A 491 -13.81 -19.27 10.43
N THR A 492 -14.47 -19.97 9.51
CA THR A 492 -15.39 -21.04 9.90
C THR A 492 -14.62 -22.33 10.12
N THR A 493 -14.76 -22.91 11.32
CA THR A 493 -14.25 -24.25 11.61
C THR A 493 -15.31 -25.28 11.21
N ASN A 494 -14.98 -26.21 10.32
CA ASN A 494 -15.88 -27.32 9.98
C ASN A 494 -16.23 -28.14 11.23
N SER A 495 -17.47 -28.01 11.73
CA SER A 495 -17.98 -28.76 12.88
C SER A 495 -18.35 -30.22 12.51
N THR A 496 -17.49 -30.90 11.75
CA THR A 496 -17.57 -32.34 11.43
C THR A 496 -16.29 -33.10 11.76
N GLN A 497 -15.40 -32.55 12.59
CA GLN A 497 -14.59 -33.39 13.48
C GLN A 497 -15.29 -33.47 14.85
N SER A 498 -15.76 -34.67 15.15
CA SER A 498 -16.41 -35.05 16.40
C SER A 498 -15.69 -34.45 17.60
N ALA A 499 -16.47 -33.82 18.48
CA ALA A 499 -16.07 -33.50 19.84
C ALA A 499 -15.66 -34.78 20.57
N THR A 500 -14.36 -35.09 20.52
CA THR A 500 -13.61 -35.97 21.42
C THR A 500 -12.15 -35.97 20.96
N GLU A 501 -11.38 -34.94 21.31
CA GLU A 501 -10.01 -35.05 21.84
C GLU A 501 -9.39 -33.66 22.11
N SER A 502 -8.67 -33.60 23.23
CA SER A 502 -7.79 -32.55 23.74
C SER A 502 -8.34 -31.15 24.02
N LEU A 503 -8.85 -30.98 25.24
CA LEU A 503 -8.27 -29.98 26.14
C LEU A 503 -6.83 -30.42 26.45
N VAL A 504 -5.82 -29.63 26.09
CA VAL A 504 -4.48 -29.43 26.72
C VAL A 504 -3.59 -28.68 25.71
N GLU A 505 -3.02 -27.56 26.16
CA GLU A 505 -1.80 -26.85 25.71
C GLU A 505 -1.49 -26.76 24.19
N ASP A 506 -1.59 -25.56 23.60
CA ASP A 506 -0.38 -24.77 23.31
C ASP A 506 -0.74 -23.42 22.64
N ALA A 507 -0.23 -22.34 23.24
CA ALA A 507 -0.06 -21.07 22.56
C ALA A 507 1.22 -21.18 21.73
N THR A 508 1.09 -21.47 20.44
CA THR A 508 2.22 -21.32 19.49
C THR A 508 1.81 -20.45 18.31
N VAL A 509 2.71 -19.50 18.06
CA VAL A 509 2.74 -18.59 16.92
C VAL A 509 2.70 -19.41 15.63
N LEU A 510 1.73 -19.14 14.76
CA LEU A 510 1.68 -19.69 13.40
C LEU A 510 2.83 -19.08 12.57
N ASP A 511 3.97 -19.79 12.54
CA ASP A 511 5.08 -19.56 11.62
C ASP A 511 4.70 -20.12 10.24
N TRP A 512 4.50 -19.24 9.26
CA TRP A 512 4.28 -19.63 7.86
C TRP A 512 5.62 -20.06 7.23
N LYS A 513 5.96 -21.35 7.38
CA LYS A 513 7.02 -22.00 6.59
C LYS A 513 6.45 -23.17 5.79
N GLY A 514 5.97 -22.87 4.59
CA GLY A 514 5.69 -23.86 3.56
C GLY A 514 6.88 -23.98 2.59
N TYR A 515 7.92 -24.72 2.97
CA TYR A 515 8.86 -25.32 2.02
C TYR A 515 8.52 -26.80 1.92
N VAL A 516 8.05 -27.23 0.75
CA VAL A 516 7.96 -28.65 0.41
C VAL A 516 9.21 -28.98 -0.41
N GLU A 517 10.11 -29.74 0.21
CA GLU A 517 11.22 -30.40 -0.46
C GLU A 517 10.63 -31.56 -1.29
N TYR A 518 10.83 -31.55 -2.60
CA TYR A 518 10.59 -32.73 -3.43
C TYR A 518 11.96 -33.31 -3.80
N ASP A 519 12.24 -34.49 -3.25
CA ASP A 519 13.29 -35.39 -3.71
C ASP A 519 12.92 -35.84 -5.13
N ILE A 520 13.72 -35.47 -6.13
CA ILE A 520 13.61 -35.99 -7.48
C ILE A 520 14.64 -37.11 -7.60
N ASP A 521 14.13 -38.35 -7.63
CA ASP A 521 14.90 -39.54 -7.96
C ASP A 521 15.28 -39.45 -9.46
N LEU A 522 16.52 -39.08 -9.73
CA LEU A 522 17.11 -39.05 -11.07
C LEU A 522 17.80 -40.39 -11.34
N ASP A 523 17.03 -41.45 -11.58
CA ASP A 523 17.52 -42.70 -12.14
C ASP A 523 16.36 -43.47 -12.81
N ASP A 524 15.93 -42.96 -13.97
CA ASP A 524 15.49 -43.81 -15.07
C ASP A 524 15.30 -42.91 -16.30
N TYR A 525 16.20 -43.03 -17.27
CA TYR A 525 16.01 -42.94 -18.73
C TYR A 525 17.40 -42.73 -19.38
N TRP A 526 18.09 -43.84 -19.63
CA TRP A 526 19.18 -43.90 -20.60
C TRP A 526 18.62 -44.29 -21.97
N VAL A 527 18.89 -43.41 -22.95
CA VAL A 527 19.42 -43.66 -24.30
C VAL A 527 18.69 -44.63 -25.24
N ASP A 528 18.23 -44.08 -26.37
CA ASP A 528 18.53 -44.67 -27.68
C ASP A 528 19.07 -43.56 -28.61
N ASP A 529 20.25 -43.83 -29.16
CA ASP A 529 20.93 -43.09 -30.23
C ASP A 529 20.14 -43.18 -31.54
N ASP A 530 20.06 -42.07 -32.29
CA ASP A 530 20.36 -42.10 -33.73
C ASP A 530 20.40 -40.66 -34.28
N TRP A 531 21.63 -40.22 -34.60
CA TRP A 531 21.95 -38.99 -35.31
C TRP A 531 22.21 -39.30 -36.79
N GLU A 532 21.43 -38.71 -37.70
CA GLU A 532 21.88 -38.41 -39.07
C GLU A 532 21.42 -37.01 -39.49
N GLU A 533 22.39 -36.15 -39.82
CA GLU A 533 22.18 -34.84 -40.45
C GLU A 533 21.69 -34.97 -41.90
N PRO A 534 21.11 -33.91 -42.49
CA PRO A 534 21.31 -33.67 -43.91
C PRO A 534 21.87 -32.29 -44.28
N ILE A 535 22.83 -32.41 -45.19
CA ILE A 535 23.62 -31.46 -45.95
C ILE A 535 22.78 -30.60 -46.92
N LEU A 536 23.28 -29.39 -47.15
CA LEU A 536 22.90 -28.37 -48.13
C LEU A 536 22.85 -28.86 -49.60
N GLY A 537 21.85 -28.34 -50.33
CA GLY A 537 22.02 -27.83 -51.69
C GLY A 537 21.34 -28.60 -52.84
N ARG A 538 20.37 -27.96 -53.50
CA ARG A 538 20.43 -27.54 -54.92
C ARG A 538 19.05 -27.12 -55.47
N ASP A 539 19.07 -25.97 -56.15
CA ASP A 539 18.44 -25.60 -57.42
C ASP A 539 16.99 -26.01 -57.74
N CYS A 540 16.15 -25.01 -58.05
CA CYS A 540 15.27 -24.98 -59.24
C CYS A 540 14.59 -23.59 -59.44
N PRO A 541 14.12 -23.24 -60.65
CA PRO A 541 14.58 -22.04 -61.36
C PRO A 541 13.51 -21.00 -61.73
N CYS A 542 13.97 -19.86 -62.24
CA CYS A 542 13.17 -18.84 -62.92
C CYS A 542 12.93 -19.17 -64.41
N SER A 543 11.67 -19.03 -64.86
CA SER A 543 11.20 -18.58 -66.20
C SER A 543 9.67 -18.50 -66.07
N GLY A 544 8.91 -17.48 -66.49
CA GLY A 544 8.95 -16.61 -67.66
C GLY A 544 7.53 -16.65 -68.26
N GLY A 545 6.81 -15.53 -68.37
CA GLY A 545 5.46 -15.53 -68.95
C GLY A 545 4.72 -14.19 -68.90
N HIS A 546 4.55 -13.59 -70.07
CA HIS A 546 3.90 -12.31 -70.37
C HIS A 546 2.39 -12.22 -70.06
N GLY A 547 1.93 -10.98 -69.82
CA GLY A 547 0.80 -10.38 -70.56
C GLY A 547 -0.43 -10.01 -69.75
N GLY A 548 -0.83 -8.72 -69.80
CA GLY A 548 -2.18 -8.30 -69.41
C GLY A 548 -2.28 -6.84 -68.96
N SER A 549 -2.69 -5.97 -69.88
CA SER A 549 -2.98 -4.54 -69.73
C SER A 549 -4.40 -4.23 -69.22
N GLY A 550 -4.57 -3.05 -68.60
CA GLY A 550 -5.85 -2.36 -68.37
C GLY A 550 -6.18 -2.26 -66.88
N GLY A 551 -6.46 -1.12 -66.24
CA GLY A 551 -6.91 0.20 -66.70
C GLY A 551 -8.09 0.63 -65.81
N HIS A 552 -8.00 1.84 -65.22
CA HIS A 552 -9.07 2.57 -64.49
C HIS A 552 -9.56 1.92 -63.16
N GLU A 553 -9.98 2.64 -62.12
CA GLU A 553 -10.42 4.03 -61.96
C GLU A 553 -10.32 4.44 -60.48
N HIS A 554 -10.29 5.75 -60.25
CA HIS A 554 -10.42 6.41 -58.95
C HIS A 554 -11.86 6.25 -58.41
N GLU A 555 -11.98 5.95 -57.11
CA GLU A 555 -12.71 6.76 -56.10
C GLU A 555 -12.37 6.27 -54.69
#